data_AF-A0A3P7JNB8-F1
#
_entry.id   AF-A0A3P7JNB8-F1
#
_cell.length_a   1.000
_cell.length_b   1.000
_cell.length_c   1.000
_cell.angle_alpha   90.00
_cell.angle_beta   90.00
_cell.angle_gamma   90.00
#
_symmetry.space_group_name_H-M   'P 1'
#
loop_
_entity.id
_entity.type
_entity.pdbx_description
1 polymer ?
#
loop_
_entity_poly.entity_id
_entity_poly.type
_entity_poly.pdbx_seq_one_letter_code
_entity_poly.pdbx_strand_id
1 'polypeptide(L)' 'MSFGPDWKHVAGAIEGLSATCFKGDSHHFVPDLPITATFSSTNPYRWPQLVFSCYGHDFLGHDVIRGYGALPIPTIAGT' A
#
# COMPACT_ATOMS: atom_id res chain seq x y z
N MET A 1 -1.23 -5.65 -11.82
CA MET A 1 -0.16 -6.50 -11.25
C MET A 1 0.85 -5.57 -10.59
N SER A 2 1.08 -5.74 -9.29
CA SER A 2 1.86 -4.84 -8.42
C SER A 2 3.38 -5.07 -8.48
N PHE A 3 3.85 -6.10 -9.20
CA PHE A 3 5.26 -6.46 -9.38
C PHE A 3 5.51 -7.20 -10.71
N GLY A 4 6.77 -7.33 -11.11
CA GLY A 4 7.21 -8.03 -12.31
C GLY A 4 7.00 -9.55 -12.28
N PRO A 5 7.12 -10.24 -13.44
CA PRO A 5 6.84 -11.67 -13.54
C PRO A 5 7.83 -12.57 -12.79
N ASP A 6 9.04 -12.09 -12.51
CA ASP A 6 10.05 -12.84 -11.74
C ASP A 6 9.81 -12.76 -10.23
N TRP A 7 9.11 -11.71 -9.78
CA TRP A 7 8.80 -11.51 -8.38
C TRP A 7 7.75 -12.53 -7.92
N LYS A 8 8.06 -13.22 -6.83
CA LYS A 8 7.18 -14.18 -6.18
C LYS A 8 6.88 -13.70 -4.77
N HIS A 9 5.59 -13.62 -4.44
CA HIS A 9 5.15 -13.46 -3.06
C HIS A 9 5.36 -14.77 -2.32
N VAL A 10 6.13 -14.74 -1.23
CA VAL A 10 6.52 -15.91 -0.45
C VAL A 10 5.62 -16.06 0.78
N ALA A 11 5.39 -14.96 1.50
CA ALA A 11 4.64 -14.97 2.76
C ALA A 11 4.12 -13.58 3.12
N GLY A 12 3.09 -13.53 3.96
CA GLY A 12 2.53 -12.29 4.49
C GLY A 12 1.29 -11.79 3.74
N ALA A 13 1.01 -10.50 3.90
CA ALA A 13 -0.18 -9.85 3.35
C ALA A 13 0.02 -9.44 1.89
N ILE A 14 -0.94 -9.79 1.04
CA ILE A 14 -1.04 -9.34 -0.37
C ILE A 14 -1.90 -8.08 -0.46
N GLU A 15 -2.95 -8.03 0.37
CA GLU A 15 -3.90 -6.93 0.48
C GLU A 15 -4.29 -6.74 1.93
N GLY A 16 -4.78 -5.55 2.27
CA GLY A 16 -5.25 -5.22 3.59
C GLY A 16 -6.06 -3.94 3.55
N LEU A 17 -7.00 -3.81 4.48
CA LEU A 17 -7.82 -2.61 4.65
C LEU A 17 -7.52 -2.01 6.02
N SER A 18 -7.04 -0.77 6.05
CA SER A 18 -6.81 -0.05 7.30
C SER A 18 -8.14 0.42 7.90
N ALA A 19 -8.14 0.72 9.19
CA ALA A 19 -9.23 1.46 9.81
C ALA A 19 -9.41 2.84 9.15
N THR A 20 -10.60 3.42 9.31
CA THR A 20 -10.89 4.79 8.88
C THR A 20 -10.04 5.77 9.65
N CYS A 21 -9.48 6.75 8.94
CA CYS A 21 -8.67 7.81 9.48
C CYS A 21 -9.33 9.16 9.25
N PHE A 22 -8.97 10.14 10.08
CA PHE A 22 -9.43 11.51 9.95
C PHE A 22 -8.24 12.43 9.74
N LYS A 23 -8.43 13.46 8.91
CA LYS A 23 -7.42 14.49 8.69
C LYS A 23 -7.25 15.30 9.98
N GLY A 24 -6.12 15.14 10.65
CA GLY A 24 -5.68 16.05 11.72
C GLY A 24 -5.01 17.31 11.15
N ASP A 25 -4.59 18.21 12.04
CA ASP A 25 -3.98 19.50 11.68
C ASP A 25 -2.66 19.36 10.92
N SER A 26 -1.95 18.25 11.07
CA SER A 26 -0.62 18.02 10.49
C SER A 26 -0.62 17.63 9.01
N HIS A 27 -1.78 17.51 8.36
CA HIS A 27 -1.92 17.01 6.97
C HIS A 27 -1.27 15.64 6.70
N HIS A 28 -0.80 14.95 7.73
CA HIS A 28 -0.20 13.63 7.63
C HIS A 28 -1.26 12.57 7.86
N PHE A 29 -1.21 11.52 7.05
CA PHE A 29 -2.02 10.33 7.24
C PHE A 29 -1.12 9.19 7.74
N VAL A 30 -1.48 8.63 8.90
CA VAL A 30 -0.78 7.48 9.48
C VAL A 30 -1.74 6.29 9.44
N PRO A 31 -1.57 5.35 8.49
CA PRO A 31 -2.37 4.13 8.47
C PRO A 31 -1.97 3.24 9.66
N ASP A 32 -2.94 2.89 10.50
CA ASP A 32 -2.78 1.89 11.57
C ASP A 32 -2.98 0.49 10.99
N LEU A 33 -2.07 0.08 10.10
CA LEU A 33 -2.11 -1.23 9.45
C LEU A 33 -0.70 -1.84 9.46
N PRO A 34 -0.33 -2.59 10.51
CA PRO A 34 0.91 -3.34 10.50
C PRO A 34 0.85 -4.40 9.39
N ILE A 35 1.69 -4.24 8.37
CA ILE A 35 1.81 -5.19 7.27
C ILE A 35 3.18 -5.84 7.28
N THR A 36 3.22 -7.13 6.95
CA THR A 36 4.45 -7.87 6.69
C THR A 36 4.24 -8.63 5.39
N ALA A 37 5.18 -8.50 4.46
CA ALA A 37 5.18 -9.22 3.21
C ALA A 37 6.61 -9.59 2.84
N THR A 38 6.79 -10.78 2.29
CA THR A 38 8.08 -11.32 1.88
C THR A 38 8.03 -11.66 0.40
N PHE A 39 8.98 -11.12 -0.34
CA PHE A 39 9.11 -11.35 -1.78
C PHE A 39 10.47 -11.97 -2.09
N SER A 40 10.50 -12.82 -3.12
CA SER A 40 11.72 -13.40 -3.68
C SER A 40 11.76 -13.13 -5.17
N SER A 41 12.94 -12.81 -5.69
CA SER A 41 13.18 -12.57 -7.11
C SER A 41 14.65 -12.82 -7.41
N THR A 42 14.93 -13.14 -8.66
CA THR A 42 16.29 -13.24 -9.22
C THR A 42 16.66 -12.00 -10.03
N ASN A 43 15.70 -11.11 -10.29
CA ASN A 43 15.86 -9.89 -11.08
C ASN A 43 15.12 -8.70 -10.42
N PRO A 44 15.78 -7.53 -10.27
CA PRO A 44 15.13 -6.32 -9.75
C PRO A 44 14.08 -5.69 -10.68
N TYR A 45 13.94 -6.16 -11.94
CA TYR A 45 12.99 -5.60 -12.91
C TYR A 45 11.56 -5.59 -12.38
N ARG A 46 10.91 -4.41 -12.44
CA ARG A 46 9.56 -4.15 -11.88
C ARG A 46 9.45 -4.55 -10.41
N TRP A 47 10.29 -3.91 -9.60
CA TRP A 47 10.33 -4.03 -8.15
C TRP A 47 8.94 -3.99 -7.50
N PRO A 48 8.69 -4.70 -6.37
CA PRO A 48 7.39 -4.70 -5.71
C PRO A 48 6.98 -3.32 -5.24
N GLN A 49 5.70 -3.00 -5.48
CA GLN A 49 5.10 -1.75 -5.06
C GLN A 49 3.90 -2.01 -4.16
N LEU A 50 3.80 -1.22 -3.10
CA LEU A 50 2.61 -1.08 -2.27
C LEU A 50 1.66 -0.09 -2.93
N VAL A 51 0.40 -0.47 -3.11
CA VAL A 51 -0.65 0.37 -3.70
C VAL A 51 -1.67 0.72 -2.63
N PHE A 52 -1.88 2.01 -2.42
CA PHE A 52 -2.91 2.55 -1.54
C PHE A 52 -4.14 2.93 -2.36
N SER A 53 -5.30 2.52 -1.88
CA SER A 53 -6.59 3.01 -2.36
C SER A 53 -7.23 3.79 -1.21
N CYS A 54 -7.38 5.10 -1.38
CA CYS A 54 -7.94 5.97 -0.35
C CYS A 54 -9.45 6.07 -0.55
N TYR A 55 -10.19 5.55 0.42
CA TYR A 55 -11.65 5.64 0.48
C TYR A 55 -12.06 6.84 1.32
N GLY A 56 -13.18 7.48 0.95
CA GLY A 56 -13.78 8.54 1.75
C GLY A 56 -15.25 8.68 1.41
N HIS A 57 -16.04 9.18 2.36
CA HIS A 57 -17.49 9.28 2.19
C HIS A 57 -17.88 10.36 1.17
N ASP A 58 -18.89 10.09 0.35
CA ASP A 58 -19.60 11.08 -0.45
C ASP A 58 -20.59 11.92 0.38
N PHE A 59 -21.30 12.85 -0.26
CA PHE A 59 -22.32 13.67 0.42
C PHE A 59 -23.50 12.86 0.99
N LEU A 60 -23.67 11.62 0.53
CA LEU A 60 -24.72 10.69 0.98
C LEU A 60 -24.18 9.66 1.99
N GLY A 61 -22.89 9.73 2.35
CA GLY A 61 -22.25 8.82 3.30
C GLY A 61 -21.79 7.49 2.70
N HIS A 62 -21.75 7.34 1.37
CA HIS A 62 -21.21 6.15 0.74
C HIS A 62 -19.69 6.21 0.63
N ASP A 63 -19.03 5.09 0.91
CA ASP A 63 -17.60 4.96 0.67
C ASP A 63 -17.30 4.93 -0.81
N VAL A 64 -16.65 6.00 -1.28
CA VAL A 64 -16.19 6.14 -2.66
C VAL A 64 -14.67 6.28 -2.68
N ILE A 65 -14.05 5.78 -3.74
CA ILE A 65 -12.61 5.91 -3.92
C ILE A 65 -12.29 7.37 -4.26
N ARG A 66 -11.46 8.00 -3.43
CA ARG A 66 -11.03 9.40 -3.58
C ARG A 66 -9.69 9.53 -4.28
N GLY A 67 -8.89 8.48 -4.27
CA GLY A 67 -7.60 8.47 -4.96
C GLY A 67 -6.82 7.18 -4.77
N TYR A 68 -5.72 7.09 -5.50
CA TYR A 68 -4.78 5.98 -5.40
C TYR A 68 -3.36 6.51 -5.25
N GLY A 69 -2.52 5.77 -4.55
CA GLY A 69 -1.09 6.01 -4.45
C GLY A 69 -0.31 4.71 -4.65
N ALA A 70 0.91 4.80 -5.16
CA ALA A 70 1.79 3.63 -5.30
C ALA A 70 3.22 3.99 -4.92
N LEU A 71 3.91 3.06 -4.27
CA LEU A 71 5.21 3.26 -3.63
C LEU A 71 6.03 1.98 -3.71
N PRO A 72 7.30 1.99 -4.15
CA PRO A 72 8.18 0.83 -4.05
C PRO A 72 8.51 0.47 -2.59
N ILE A 73 8.61 -0.83 -2.29
CA ILE A 73 8.96 -1.35 -0.95
C ILE A 73 10.24 -2.21 -0.97
N PRO A 74 11.22 -2.01 -0.08
CA PRO A 74 11.23 -1.05 1.02
C PRO A 74 11.34 0.40 0.52
N THR A 75 10.76 1.33 1.29
CA THR A 75 10.74 2.77 0.97
C THR A 75 12.09 3.44 1.17
N ILE A 76 13.01 2.76 1.84
CA ILE A 76 14.36 3.20 2.15
C ILE A 76 15.36 2.21 1.56
N ALA A 77 16.52 2.72 1.15
CA ALA A 77 17.63 1.86 0.77
C ALA A 77 18.09 1.04 1.99
N GLY A 78 18.56 -0.19 1.73
CA GLY A 78 19.25 -0.97 2.77
C GLY A 78 20.54 -0.29 3.19
N THR A 79 20.83 -0.35 4.49
CA THR A 79 22.13 0.01 5.08
C THR A 79 23.14 -1.10 4.91
#